data_AF-A0A955PSF0-F1
#
_entry.id   AF-A0A955PSF0-F1
#
_cell.length_a   1.000
_cell.length_b   1.000
_cell.length_c   1.000
_cell.angle_alpha   90.00
_cell.angle_beta   90.00
_cell.angle_gamma   90.00
#
_symmetry.space_group_name_H-M   'P 1'
#
loop_
_entity.id
_entity.type
_entity.pdbx_description
1 polymer ?
#
loop_
_entity_poly.entity_id
_entity_poly.type
_entity_poly.pdbx_seq_one_letter_code
_entity_poly.pdbx_strand_id
1 'polypeptide(L)'
;ISGVGNRVAHNLIHDAPHNAIQLGGNQHVIEYNEVHHVCQETADVGAFYMGRDWTQRENVIRYNFFHHLGGFGGRDDAFSQAIAIYLDDWSSGTDIIGNVVYKGGYGVLIGGGRNNLVKNNIFVDCNPAVHVDSRGLGWAKYYFNGETTTLTDRLEAMDYKNPPYSERYPELLSLYDDDPAVAKYNRILNNIMVGKGEKV
;
A
#
# COMPACT_ATOMS: atom_id res chain seq x y z
N ILE A 1 -4.40 -8.14 10.71
CA ILE A 1 -5.67 -8.72 10.19
C ILE A 1 -5.32 -9.68 9.08
N SER A 2 -5.82 -10.92 9.15
CA SER A 2 -5.61 -11.94 8.12
C SER A 2 -6.92 -12.65 7.73
N GLY A 3 -6.98 -13.21 6.53
CA GLY A 3 -8.11 -14.03 6.05
C GLY A 3 -8.77 -13.46 4.80
N VAL A 4 -10.10 -13.52 4.72
CA VAL A 4 -10.87 -12.97 3.59
C VAL A 4 -12.10 -12.23 4.12
N GLY A 5 -12.39 -11.05 3.56
CA GLY A 5 -13.68 -10.38 3.82
C GLY A 5 -13.81 -9.66 5.17
N ASN A 6 -12.75 -9.58 5.97
CA ASN A 6 -12.76 -8.80 7.23
C ASN A 6 -13.07 -7.32 7.00
N ARG A 7 -13.77 -6.71 7.97
CA ARG A 7 -14.06 -5.28 8.00
C ARG A 7 -13.50 -4.63 9.26
N VAL A 8 -12.72 -3.56 9.09
CA VAL A 8 -12.19 -2.72 10.17
C VAL A 8 -12.77 -1.32 10.00
N ALA A 9 -13.68 -0.92 10.89
CA ALA A 9 -14.36 0.35 10.74
C ALA A 9 -14.74 1.04 12.06
N HIS A 10 -14.82 2.38 12.01
CA HIS A 10 -15.20 3.24 13.13
C HIS A 10 -14.31 3.07 14.38
N ASN A 11 -13.00 2.94 14.16
CA ASN A 11 -12.02 2.87 15.22
C ASN A 11 -11.23 4.18 15.31
N LEU A 12 -10.82 4.52 16.54
CA LEU A 12 -9.75 5.47 16.81
C LEU A 12 -8.50 4.67 17.21
N ILE A 13 -7.41 4.78 16.43
CA ILE A 13 -6.15 4.06 16.70
C ILE A 13 -5.03 5.08 16.81
N HIS A 14 -4.37 5.14 17.97
CA HIS A 14 -3.40 6.18 18.23
C HIS A 14 -2.30 5.81 19.23
N ASP A 15 -1.26 6.64 19.25
CA ASP A 15 -0.13 6.59 20.19
C ASP A 15 0.54 5.20 20.25
N ALA A 16 1.05 4.75 19.11
CA ALA A 16 1.67 3.44 18.94
C ALA A 16 3.08 3.53 18.33
N PRO A 17 4.02 2.64 18.74
CA PRO A 17 5.40 2.71 18.27
C PRO A 17 5.57 2.31 16.79
N HIS A 18 4.65 1.49 16.25
CA HIS A 18 4.71 0.90 14.91
C HIS A 18 3.40 1.15 14.12
N ASN A 19 3.17 0.40 13.05
CA ASN A 19 1.94 0.40 12.24
C ASN A 19 0.65 0.22 13.07
N ALA A 20 -0.45 0.81 12.59
CA ALA A 20 -1.77 0.65 13.20
C ALA A 20 -2.51 -0.57 12.66
N ILE A 21 -2.43 -0.78 11.34
CA ILE A 21 -3.19 -1.82 10.64
C ILE A 21 -2.23 -2.55 9.70
N GLN A 22 -1.89 -3.80 10.05
CA GLN A 22 -1.23 -4.72 9.12
C GLN A 22 -2.26 -5.66 8.50
N LEU A 23 -2.32 -5.70 7.17
CA LEU A 23 -3.29 -6.50 6.43
C LEU A 23 -2.58 -7.62 5.64
N GLY A 24 -3.21 -8.79 5.62
CA GLY A 24 -2.89 -9.87 4.68
C GLY A 24 -4.15 -10.63 4.27
N GLY A 25 -4.31 -10.89 2.98
CA GLY A 25 -5.48 -11.59 2.44
C GLY A 25 -6.31 -10.72 1.50
N ASN A 26 -7.55 -11.14 1.26
CA ASN A 26 -8.38 -10.60 0.17
C ASN A 26 -9.66 -9.94 0.67
N GLN A 27 -10.17 -9.01 -0.15
CA GLN A 27 -11.53 -8.50 -0.02
C GLN A 27 -11.82 -7.83 1.34
N HIS A 28 -10.78 -7.32 1.99
CA HIS A 28 -10.93 -6.60 3.24
C HIS A 28 -11.40 -5.17 3.00
N VAL A 29 -12.20 -4.66 3.93
CA VAL A 29 -12.65 -3.28 3.91
C VAL A 29 -12.17 -2.55 5.16
N ILE A 30 -11.39 -1.50 4.96
CA ILE A 30 -10.86 -0.63 6.00
C ILE A 30 -11.50 0.74 5.79
N GLU A 31 -12.45 1.12 6.64
CA GLU A 31 -13.23 2.33 6.41
C GLU A 31 -13.65 3.12 7.64
N TYR A 32 -13.77 4.45 7.51
CA TYR A 32 -14.22 5.33 8.59
C TYR A 32 -13.41 5.22 9.88
N ASN A 33 -12.13 4.87 9.79
CA ASN A 33 -11.22 4.88 10.94
C ASN A 33 -10.47 6.21 11.02
N GLU A 34 -10.14 6.63 12.23
CA GLU A 34 -9.21 7.71 12.53
C GLU A 34 -7.92 7.12 13.08
N VAL A 35 -6.79 7.43 12.45
CA VAL A 35 -5.49 6.88 12.79
C VAL A 35 -4.47 8.01 12.92
N HIS A 36 -3.87 8.16 14.11
CA HIS A 36 -2.95 9.26 14.34
C HIS A 36 -1.86 8.96 15.37
N HIS A 37 -0.73 9.66 15.29
CA HIS A 37 0.38 9.48 16.24
C HIS A 37 0.83 8.01 16.37
N VAL A 38 0.77 7.26 15.27
CA VAL A 38 1.37 5.92 15.15
C VAL A 38 2.71 6.02 14.40
N CYS A 39 3.44 4.91 14.28
CA CYS A 39 4.77 4.89 13.65
C CYS A 39 5.80 5.79 14.35
N GLN A 40 5.76 5.89 15.69
CA GLN A 40 6.59 6.84 16.43
C GLN A 40 8.07 6.43 16.58
N GLU A 41 8.38 5.13 16.50
CA GLU A 41 9.71 4.62 16.86
C GLU A 41 10.39 3.86 15.71
N THR A 42 9.80 3.83 14.52
CA THR A 42 10.28 3.04 13.38
C THR A 42 10.27 3.81 12.06
N ALA A 43 11.11 3.37 11.13
CA ALA A 43 11.12 3.79 9.73
C ALA A 43 10.67 2.62 8.84
N ASP A 44 10.51 2.86 7.53
CA ASP A 44 10.00 1.86 6.56
C ASP A 44 8.66 1.24 7.05
N VAL A 45 7.74 2.13 7.44
CA VAL A 45 6.51 1.75 8.16
C VAL A 45 5.31 2.53 7.65
N GLY A 46 4.18 1.83 7.56
CA GLY A 46 2.89 2.39 7.18
C GLY A 46 1.91 2.43 8.34
N ALA A 47 1.11 3.48 8.50
CA ALA A 47 -0.03 3.45 9.43
C ALA A 47 -1.00 2.33 9.03
N PHE A 48 -1.33 2.25 7.74
CA PHE A 48 -1.78 1.03 7.08
C PHE A 48 -0.61 0.39 6.31
N TYR A 49 -0.48 -0.93 6.41
CA TYR A 49 0.59 -1.68 5.75
C TYR A 49 0.11 -3.03 5.21
N MET A 50 0.44 -3.34 3.96
CA MET A 50 0.38 -4.68 3.37
C MET A 50 1.49 -4.88 2.34
N GLY A 51 1.92 -6.11 2.07
CA GLY A 51 3.00 -6.30 1.10
C GLY A 51 3.38 -7.73 0.75
N ARG A 52 4.24 -7.83 -0.28
CA ARG A 52 4.92 -9.05 -0.74
C ARG A 52 3.98 -10.13 -1.25
N ASP A 53 2.87 -9.77 -1.90
CA ASP A 53 1.91 -10.74 -2.39
C ASP A 53 0.99 -10.16 -3.49
N TRP A 54 1.10 -10.68 -4.72
CA TRP A 54 0.22 -10.28 -5.84
C TRP A 54 -1.21 -10.81 -5.70
N THR A 55 -1.38 -11.86 -4.90
CA THR A 55 -2.63 -12.61 -4.78
C THR A 55 -3.60 -12.00 -3.78
N GLN A 56 -3.18 -10.97 -3.04
CA GLN A 56 -3.97 -10.27 -2.03
C GLN A 56 -4.70 -9.07 -2.64
N ARG A 57 -5.86 -9.32 -3.23
CA ARG A 57 -6.58 -8.40 -4.11
C ARG A 57 -7.96 -8.03 -3.58
N GLU A 58 -8.59 -7.06 -4.26
CA GLU A 58 -9.91 -6.51 -3.94
C GLU A 58 -10.01 -5.93 -2.52
N ASN A 59 -8.88 -5.58 -1.91
CA ASN A 59 -8.87 -4.86 -0.65
C ASN A 59 -9.25 -3.40 -0.90
N VAL A 60 -10.05 -2.82 -0.01
CA VAL A 60 -10.54 -1.45 -0.12
C VAL A 60 -10.20 -0.67 1.15
N ILE A 61 -9.47 0.42 0.99
CA ILE A 61 -9.11 1.36 2.05
C ILE A 61 -9.82 2.66 1.72
N ARG A 62 -10.91 2.98 2.41
CA ARG A 62 -11.76 4.12 2.04
C ARG A 62 -12.24 4.96 3.19
N TYR A 63 -12.38 6.27 2.97
CA TYR A 63 -13.02 7.18 3.92
C TYR A 63 -12.40 7.18 5.33
N ASN A 64 -11.11 6.85 5.44
CA ASN A 64 -10.37 6.96 6.70
C ASN A 64 -9.71 8.33 6.81
N PHE A 65 -9.41 8.73 8.04
CA PHE A 65 -8.63 9.93 8.34
C PHE A 65 -7.30 9.53 8.98
N PHE A 66 -6.22 9.69 8.23
CA PHE A 66 -4.85 9.47 8.71
C PHE A 66 -4.20 10.82 9.00
N HIS A 67 -3.73 11.06 10.23
CA HIS A 67 -3.09 12.34 10.50
C HIS A 67 -2.01 12.32 11.57
N HIS A 68 -1.14 13.32 11.51
CA HIS A 68 -0.08 13.50 12.51
C HIS A 68 0.74 12.22 12.72
N LEU A 69 1.09 11.53 11.64
CA LEU A 69 1.90 10.31 11.70
C LEU A 69 3.33 10.64 12.11
N GLY A 70 4.02 9.65 12.66
CA GLY A 70 5.40 9.74 13.11
C GLY A 70 6.42 9.59 11.98
N GLY A 71 7.43 8.79 12.25
CA GLY A 71 8.66 8.62 11.49
C GLY A 71 9.88 8.78 12.41
N PHE A 72 10.79 7.81 12.35
CA PHE A 72 12.07 7.89 13.09
C PHE A 72 12.79 9.19 12.69
N GLY A 73 13.31 9.99 13.63
CA GLY A 73 13.99 11.25 13.27
C GLY A 73 13.09 12.40 12.73
N GLY A 74 11.77 12.21 12.64
CA GLY A 74 10.80 13.27 12.33
C GLY A 74 10.41 13.40 10.86
N ARG A 75 9.46 14.31 10.57
CA ARG A 75 8.79 14.43 9.25
C ARG A 75 9.66 15.00 8.12
N ASP A 76 10.83 15.57 8.41
CA ASP A 76 11.67 16.22 7.39
C ASP A 76 12.78 15.30 6.84
N ASP A 77 12.97 14.10 7.41
CA ASP A 77 13.94 13.12 6.90
C ASP A 77 13.28 12.15 5.91
N ALA A 78 13.56 12.33 4.61
CA ALA A 78 12.98 11.56 3.52
C ALA A 78 13.08 10.03 3.67
N PHE A 79 14.07 9.51 4.41
CA PHE A 79 14.29 8.08 4.61
C PHE A 79 13.59 7.52 5.85
N SER A 80 13.06 8.39 6.70
CA SER A 80 12.58 8.03 8.02
C SER A 80 11.13 8.47 8.28
N GLN A 81 10.47 9.09 7.29
CA GLN A 81 9.05 9.42 7.37
C GLN A 81 8.16 8.17 7.44
N ALA A 82 7.09 8.24 8.22
CA ALA A 82 6.01 7.29 8.11
C ALA A 82 5.28 7.43 6.76
N ILE A 83 4.59 6.37 6.36
CA ILE A 83 3.67 6.35 5.23
C ILE A 83 2.25 6.19 5.77
N ALA A 84 1.27 6.95 5.29
CA ALA A 84 -0.12 6.75 5.75
C ALA A 84 -0.70 5.42 5.23
N ILE A 85 -0.56 5.17 3.94
CA ILE A 85 -1.01 3.92 3.31
C ILE A 85 0.14 3.32 2.50
N TYR A 86 0.73 2.24 3.01
CA TYR A 86 1.88 1.58 2.40
C TYR A 86 1.45 0.24 1.77
N LEU A 87 1.40 0.23 0.43
CA LEU A 87 1.30 -0.97 -0.38
C LEU A 87 2.72 -1.40 -0.76
N ASP A 88 3.35 -2.14 0.14
CA ASP A 88 4.76 -2.50 0.04
C ASP A 88 4.99 -3.69 -0.89
N ASP A 89 6.18 -3.74 -1.48
CA ASP A 89 6.72 -4.85 -2.27
C ASP A 89 5.68 -5.65 -3.09
N TRP A 90 5.31 -5.13 -4.24
CA TRP A 90 4.41 -5.75 -5.22
C TRP A 90 2.97 -6.01 -4.76
N SER A 91 2.54 -5.48 -3.61
CA SER A 91 1.12 -5.47 -3.26
C SER A 91 0.28 -4.81 -4.36
N SER A 92 -0.78 -5.50 -4.78
CA SER A 92 -1.48 -5.23 -6.04
C SER A 92 -2.99 -5.40 -5.91
N GLY A 93 -3.76 -4.68 -6.74
CA GLY A 93 -5.22 -4.84 -6.78
C GLY A 93 -5.95 -4.25 -5.56
N THR A 94 -5.39 -3.22 -4.92
CA THR A 94 -6.01 -2.52 -3.79
C THR A 94 -6.56 -1.16 -4.23
N ASP A 95 -7.77 -0.85 -3.75
CA ASP A 95 -8.47 0.41 -3.99
C ASP A 95 -8.36 1.33 -2.78
N ILE A 96 -7.73 2.50 -2.97
CA ILE A 96 -7.54 3.56 -1.98
C ILE A 96 -8.41 4.75 -2.35
N ILE A 97 -9.56 4.90 -1.68
CA ILE A 97 -10.64 5.79 -2.13
C ILE A 97 -11.11 6.77 -1.06
N GLY A 98 -11.09 8.06 -1.34
CA GLY A 98 -11.79 9.05 -0.49
C GLY A 98 -11.23 9.20 0.92
N ASN A 99 -9.98 8.79 1.16
CA ASN A 99 -9.32 9.00 2.45
C ASN A 99 -8.81 10.44 2.55
N VAL A 100 -8.67 10.92 3.78
CA VAL A 100 -8.00 12.19 4.08
C VAL A 100 -6.70 11.88 4.79
N VAL A 101 -5.60 12.44 4.31
CA VAL A 101 -4.29 12.33 4.93
C VAL A 101 -3.77 13.72 5.26
N TYR A 102 -3.47 13.98 6.53
CA TYR A 102 -2.93 15.26 6.99
C TYR A 102 -1.62 15.10 7.76
N LYS A 103 -0.53 15.70 7.30
CA LYS A 103 0.80 15.54 7.91
C LYS A 103 1.21 14.07 8.05
N GLY A 104 0.96 13.27 7.01
CA GLY A 104 1.19 11.83 7.02
C GLY A 104 2.63 11.38 6.75
N GLY A 105 3.53 12.31 6.42
CA GLY A 105 4.78 11.94 5.74
C GLY A 105 4.46 11.65 4.28
N TYR A 106 4.62 10.39 3.84
CA TYR A 106 4.07 9.95 2.55
C TYR A 106 2.55 9.74 2.68
N GLY A 107 1.77 10.20 1.71
CA GLY A 107 0.33 9.91 1.68
C GLY A 107 0.06 8.45 1.31
N VAL A 108 0.43 8.05 0.10
CA VAL A 108 0.38 6.67 -0.38
C VAL A 108 1.74 6.29 -0.95
N LEU A 109 2.24 5.11 -0.63
CA LEU A 109 3.40 4.53 -1.29
C LEU A 109 3.00 3.17 -1.90
N ILE A 110 3.16 3.04 -3.22
CA ILE A 110 3.02 1.79 -3.97
C ILE A 110 4.42 1.33 -4.39
N GLY A 111 4.94 0.36 -3.67
CA GLY A 111 6.27 -0.20 -3.90
C GLY A 111 6.26 -1.34 -4.89
N GLY A 112 6.54 -1.10 -6.18
CA GLY A 112 6.55 -2.15 -7.22
C GLY A 112 5.18 -2.76 -7.59
N GLY A 113 4.14 -2.51 -6.80
CA GLY A 113 2.77 -3.01 -6.99
C GLY A 113 2.11 -2.61 -8.29
N ARG A 114 1.08 -3.35 -8.71
CA ARG A 114 0.33 -3.12 -9.95
C ARG A 114 -1.18 -3.16 -9.76
N ASN A 115 -1.91 -2.59 -10.71
CA ASN A 115 -3.39 -2.59 -10.71
C ASN A 115 -4.02 -1.98 -9.45
N ASN A 116 -3.33 -1.05 -8.77
CA ASN A 116 -3.91 -0.33 -7.64
C ASN A 116 -4.64 0.94 -8.11
N LEU A 117 -5.66 1.36 -7.36
CA LEU A 117 -6.40 2.59 -7.62
C LEU A 117 -6.21 3.56 -6.45
N VAL A 118 -5.73 4.77 -6.71
CA VAL A 118 -5.69 5.87 -5.75
C VAL A 118 -6.63 6.96 -6.25
N LYS A 119 -7.83 7.05 -5.68
CA LYS A 119 -8.90 7.89 -6.22
C LYS A 119 -9.60 8.78 -5.19
N ASN A 120 -9.84 10.04 -5.54
CA ASN A 120 -10.63 11.00 -4.75
C ASN A 120 -10.10 11.21 -3.32
N ASN A 121 -8.82 10.96 -3.04
CA ASN A 121 -8.23 11.20 -1.73
C ASN A 121 -7.80 12.68 -1.60
N ILE A 122 -7.74 13.17 -0.37
CA ILE A 122 -7.25 14.51 -0.04
C ILE A 122 -5.96 14.36 0.76
N PHE A 123 -4.87 14.88 0.22
CA PHE A 123 -3.56 14.89 0.86
C PHE A 123 -3.18 16.33 1.23
N VAL A 124 -2.99 16.56 2.52
CA VAL A 124 -2.60 17.87 3.07
C VAL A 124 -1.27 17.72 3.81
N ASP A 125 -0.27 18.51 3.44
CA ASP A 125 1.09 18.48 4.01
C ASP A 125 1.71 17.07 4.01
N CYS A 126 1.67 16.40 2.85
CA CYS A 126 2.27 15.09 2.62
C CYS A 126 3.38 15.18 1.56
N ASN A 127 4.56 14.63 1.85
CA ASN A 127 5.75 14.75 1.03
C ASN A 127 6.42 13.40 0.72
N PRO A 128 6.11 12.79 -0.44
CA PRO A 128 5.07 13.16 -1.41
C PRO A 128 3.66 12.71 -1.00
N ALA A 129 2.64 13.23 -1.69
CA ALA A 129 1.26 12.78 -1.52
C ALA A 129 1.06 11.35 -2.04
N VAL A 130 1.59 11.01 -3.21
CA VAL A 130 1.56 9.66 -3.77
C VAL A 130 2.93 9.36 -4.36
N HIS A 131 3.50 8.21 -4.01
CA HIS A 131 4.72 7.68 -4.58
C HIS A 131 4.43 6.31 -5.20
N VAL A 132 4.92 6.10 -6.43
CA VAL A 132 4.89 4.80 -7.11
C VAL A 132 6.27 4.54 -7.67
N ASP A 133 6.86 3.41 -7.32
CA ASP A 133 8.16 2.99 -7.83
C ASP A 133 8.07 1.65 -8.56
N SER A 134 9.02 1.40 -9.46
CA SER A 134 9.28 0.08 -10.01
C SER A 134 10.59 -0.46 -9.43
N ARG A 135 10.68 -0.61 -8.10
CA ARG A 135 11.88 -1.06 -7.38
C ARG A 135 12.51 -2.35 -7.91
N GLY A 136 11.72 -3.21 -8.58
CA GLY A 136 12.19 -4.43 -9.22
C GLY A 136 13.14 -4.23 -10.39
N LEU A 137 13.17 -3.02 -10.96
CA LEU A 137 14.17 -2.64 -11.97
C LEU A 137 15.46 -2.08 -11.34
N GLY A 138 15.46 -1.84 -10.04
CA GLY A 138 16.55 -1.18 -9.32
C GLY A 138 17.08 -2.03 -8.17
N TRP A 139 17.05 -1.45 -6.97
CA TRP A 139 17.63 -2.06 -5.77
C TRP A 139 16.97 -3.41 -5.40
N ALA A 140 15.70 -3.59 -5.75
CA ALA A 140 14.92 -4.80 -5.41
C ALA A 140 14.86 -5.83 -6.57
N LYS A 141 15.77 -5.75 -7.54
CA LYS A 141 15.84 -6.71 -8.67
C LYS A 141 16.07 -8.16 -8.25
N TYR A 142 16.56 -8.37 -7.03
CA TYR A 142 16.84 -9.70 -6.47
C TYR A 142 15.57 -10.57 -6.29
N TYR A 143 14.38 -9.96 -6.28
CA TYR A 143 13.10 -10.68 -6.36
C TYR A 143 12.81 -11.29 -7.75
N PHE A 144 13.53 -10.87 -8.80
CA PHE A 144 13.28 -11.28 -10.19
C PHE A 144 14.48 -11.94 -10.87
N ASN A 145 15.64 -12.02 -10.19
CA ASN A 145 16.83 -12.66 -10.73
C ASN A 145 17.11 -14.06 -10.13
N GLY A 146 16.20 -14.56 -9.28
CA GLY A 146 16.29 -15.88 -8.65
C GLY A 146 16.92 -15.92 -7.26
N GLU A 147 17.39 -14.79 -6.71
CA GLU A 147 17.96 -14.73 -5.36
C GLU A 147 16.90 -14.81 -4.25
N THR A 148 15.67 -14.35 -4.52
CA THR A 148 14.53 -14.44 -3.60
C THR A 148 13.30 -14.93 -4.32
N THR A 149 12.60 -15.90 -3.73
CA THR A 149 11.43 -16.57 -4.33
C THR A 149 10.10 -16.16 -3.69
N THR A 150 10.10 -15.33 -2.64
CA THR A 150 8.92 -15.05 -1.80
C THR A 150 7.66 -14.69 -2.59
N LEU A 151 7.77 -13.87 -3.63
CA LEU A 151 6.62 -13.47 -4.44
C LEU A 151 6.07 -14.63 -5.28
N THR A 152 6.96 -15.40 -5.92
CA THR A 152 6.61 -16.59 -6.71
C THR A 152 6.03 -17.68 -5.81
N ASP A 153 6.64 -17.95 -4.65
CA ASP A 153 6.18 -18.97 -3.71
C ASP A 153 4.77 -18.66 -3.20
N ARG A 154 4.48 -17.39 -2.87
CA ARG A 154 3.14 -16.96 -2.44
C ARG A 154 2.11 -17.01 -3.57
N LEU A 155 2.52 -16.67 -4.79
CA LEU A 155 1.66 -16.77 -5.96
C LEU A 155 1.24 -18.23 -6.22
N GLU A 156 2.22 -19.14 -6.25
CA GLU A 156 1.97 -20.58 -6.49
C GLU A 156 1.21 -21.22 -5.31
N ALA A 157 1.42 -20.78 -4.08
CA ALA A 157 0.69 -21.27 -2.90
C ALA A 157 -0.83 -21.06 -2.97
N MET A 158 -1.30 -20.12 -3.80
CA MET A 158 -2.74 -19.85 -3.99
C MET A 158 -3.37 -20.63 -5.13
N ASP A 159 -2.61 -21.49 -5.84
CA ASP A 159 -3.07 -22.22 -7.03
C ASP A 159 -3.75 -21.27 -8.05
N TYR A 160 -3.10 -20.14 -8.34
CA TYR A 160 -3.71 -19.01 -9.04
C TYR A 160 -4.18 -19.31 -10.47
N LYS A 161 -3.73 -20.44 -11.05
CA LYS A 161 -4.12 -20.89 -12.39
C LYS A 161 -5.47 -21.63 -12.40
N ASN A 162 -6.01 -21.96 -11.23
CA ASN A 162 -7.28 -22.64 -11.07
C ASN A 162 -8.31 -21.76 -10.31
N PRO A 163 -9.62 -22.06 -10.43
CA PRO A 163 -10.64 -21.41 -9.63
C PRO A 163 -10.39 -21.62 -8.12
N PRO A 164 -10.65 -20.63 -7.27
CA PRO A 164 -11.37 -19.40 -7.58
C PRO A 164 -10.49 -18.27 -8.15
N TYR A 165 -9.16 -18.40 -8.09
CA TYR A 165 -8.24 -17.32 -8.43
C TYR A 165 -8.19 -17.00 -9.92
N SER A 166 -8.17 -18.02 -10.79
CA SER A 166 -8.09 -17.82 -12.24
C SER A 166 -9.32 -17.13 -12.82
N GLU A 167 -10.49 -17.33 -12.20
CA GLU A 167 -11.75 -16.68 -12.60
C GLU A 167 -11.90 -15.29 -12.01
N ARG A 168 -11.54 -15.10 -10.74
CA ARG A 168 -11.74 -13.84 -10.03
C ARG A 168 -10.66 -12.80 -10.33
N TYR A 169 -9.41 -13.25 -10.52
CA TYR A 169 -8.24 -12.42 -10.74
C TYR A 169 -7.48 -12.87 -12.01
N PRO A 170 -8.13 -12.82 -13.18
CA PRO A 170 -7.56 -13.32 -14.44
C PRO A 170 -6.24 -12.62 -14.81
N GLU A 171 -5.98 -11.41 -14.31
CA GLU A 171 -4.71 -10.68 -14.49
C GLU A 171 -3.50 -11.40 -13.89
N LEU A 172 -3.69 -12.33 -12.95
CA LEU A 172 -2.60 -13.14 -12.41
C LEU A 172 -2.10 -14.16 -13.42
N LEU A 173 -2.96 -14.62 -14.35
CA LEU A 173 -2.62 -15.65 -15.34
C LEU A 173 -1.56 -15.17 -16.34
N SER A 174 -1.53 -13.87 -16.63
CA SER A 174 -0.58 -13.24 -17.56
C SER A 174 0.51 -12.44 -16.84
N LEU A 175 0.66 -12.60 -15.52
CA LEU A 175 1.56 -11.78 -14.71
C LEU A 175 3.02 -11.85 -15.21
N TYR A 176 3.51 -13.07 -15.48
CA TYR A 176 4.89 -13.29 -15.92
C TYR A 176 5.13 -12.89 -17.37
N ASP A 177 4.08 -12.82 -18.19
CA ASP A 177 4.15 -12.38 -19.58
C ASP A 177 4.15 -10.85 -19.72
N ASP A 178 4.01 -10.12 -18.60
CA ASP A 178 3.80 -8.67 -18.59
C ASP A 178 4.72 -7.93 -17.58
N ASP A 179 6.03 -8.17 -17.71
CA ASP A 179 7.12 -7.54 -16.95
C ASP A 179 6.83 -7.44 -15.44
N PRO A 180 6.84 -8.56 -14.69
CA PRO A 180 6.35 -8.61 -13.31
C PRO A 180 7.11 -7.69 -12.33
N ALA A 181 8.31 -7.23 -12.70
CA ALA A 181 9.12 -6.28 -11.93
C ALA A 181 8.60 -4.82 -11.98
N VAL A 182 7.70 -4.49 -12.92
CA VAL A 182 7.25 -3.11 -13.20
C VAL A 182 5.89 -2.82 -12.56
N ALA A 183 5.73 -1.64 -11.99
CA ALA A 183 4.51 -1.17 -11.33
C ALA A 183 3.42 -0.70 -12.33
N LYS A 184 2.94 -1.63 -13.17
CA LYS A 184 2.00 -1.34 -14.26
C LYS A 184 0.56 -1.12 -13.78
N TYR A 185 -0.21 -0.38 -14.59
CA TYR A 185 -1.67 -0.20 -14.45
C TYR A 185 -2.17 0.40 -13.13
N ASN A 186 -1.29 0.99 -12.33
CA ASN A 186 -1.74 1.82 -11.22
C ASN A 186 -2.43 3.08 -11.76
N ARG A 187 -3.57 3.44 -11.18
CA ARG A 187 -4.37 4.59 -11.60
C ARG A 187 -4.48 5.59 -10.45
N ILE A 188 -4.02 6.82 -10.69
CA ILE A 188 -4.03 7.90 -9.71
C ILE A 188 -4.97 8.99 -10.23
N LEU A 189 -6.19 9.04 -9.71
CA LEU A 189 -7.30 9.78 -10.33
C LEU A 189 -7.95 10.76 -9.34
N ASN A 190 -8.12 12.01 -9.75
CA ASN A 190 -8.94 13.01 -9.04
C ASN A 190 -8.57 13.21 -7.55
N ASN A 191 -7.30 13.07 -7.19
CA ASN A 191 -6.83 13.35 -5.84
C ASN A 191 -6.53 14.85 -5.69
N ILE A 192 -6.76 15.40 -4.50
CA ILE A 192 -6.41 16.78 -4.16
C ILE A 192 -5.13 16.74 -3.32
N MET A 193 -4.15 17.58 -3.67
CA MET A 193 -2.87 17.68 -2.97
C MET A 193 -2.62 19.14 -2.61
N VAL A 194 -2.46 19.44 -1.32
CA VAL A 194 -2.28 20.81 -0.81
C VAL A 194 -1.16 20.81 0.24
N GLY A 195 -0.36 21.87 0.31
CA GLY A 195 0.75 21.96 1.26
C GLY A 195 2.04 21.38 0.70
N LYS A 196 2.98 20.94 1.55
CA LYS A 196 4.35 20.59 1.12
C LYS A 196 4.38 19.37 0.16
N GLY A 197 4.28 19.68 -1.13
CA GLY A 197 4.44 18.83 -2.29
C GLY A 197 4.73 19.71 -3.52
N GLU A 198 6.01 20.05 -3.73
CA GLU A 198 6.58 20.22 -5.07
C GLU A 198 7.60 19.08 -5.21
N LYS A 199 7.56 18.18 -6.20
CA LYS A 199 7.07 18.27 -7.58
C LYS A 199 6.43 16.95 -8.03
N VAL A 200 5.59 17.08 -9.06
CA VAL A 200 5.08 16.02 -9.95
C VAL A 200 6.22 15.23 -10.58
#